data_AF-A0A9D9BT83-F1
#
_entry.id   AF-A0A9D9BT83-F1
#
_cell.length_a   1.000
_cell.length_b   1.000
_cell.length_c   1.000
_cell.angle_alpha   90.00
_cell.angle_beta   90.00
_cell.angle_gamma   90.00
#
_symmetry.space_group_name_H-M   'P 1'
#
loop_
_entity.id
_entity.type
_entity.pdbx_description
1 polymer ?
#
loop_
_entity_poly.entity_id
_entity_poly.type
_entity_poly.pdbx_seq_one_letter_code
_entity_poly.pdbx_strand_id
1 'polypeptide(L)'
;MDTKVKRIGYLPRKRVLEIIDEISKSESISRSKVVGILVEEALDARGIANFGYGNINKSNIYKSENYKDIKKENLNLKDPEDEFVDDSGYTVSSHKTLDRTISSADIELANKINILKESGLI
;
A
#
# COMPACT_ATOMS: atom_id res chain seq x y z
N MET A 1 -27.08 -15.50 -16.76
CA MET A 1 -26.00 -15.99 -15.88
C MET A 1 -25.76 -14.92 -14.84
N ASP A 2 -26.39 -15.06 -13.67
CA ASP A 2 -26.14 -14.16 -12.53
C ASP A 2 -24.73 -14.41 -12.00
N THR A 3 -23.78 -13.61 -12.45
CA THR A 3 -22.40 -13.67 -11.98
C THR A 3 -22.30 -12.88 -10.69
N LYS A 4 -22.48 -13.57 -9.55
CA LYS A 4 -22.26 -12.96 -8.23
C LYS A 4 -20.79 -12.60 -8.08
N VAL A 5 -20.45 -11.33 -8.27
CA VAL A 5 -19.11 -10.81 -8.06
C VAL A 5 -18.73 -10.97 -6.59
N LYS A 6 -17.64 -11.70 -6.32
CA LYS A 6 -17.06 -11.77 -4.98
C LYS A 6 -16.39 -10.44 -4.67
N ARG A 7 -16.78 -9.79 -3.57
CA ARG A 7 -16.15 -8.56 -3.08
C ARG A 7 -15.07 -8.94 -2.06
N ILE A 8 -13.89 -8.35 -2.22
CA ILE A 8 -12.82 -8.41 -1.22
C ILE A 8 -12.76 -7.04 -0.51
N GLY A 9 -12.58 -7.05 0.80
CA GLY A 9 -12.30 -5.83 1.56
C GLY A 9 -10.83 -5.48 1.43
N TYR A 10 -10.53 -4.31 0.89
CA TYR A 10 -9.17 -3.77 0.84
C TYR A 10 -9.25 -2.26 1.08
N LEU A 11 -8.35 -1.75 1.92
CA LEU A 11 -8.21 -0.32 2.17
C LEU A 11 -6.92 0.18 1.50
N PRO A 12 -7.01 0.93 0.38
CA PRO A 12 -5.84 1.48 -0.28
C PRO A 12 -5.14 2.53 0.58
N ARG A 13 -3.83 2.70 0.36
CA ARG A 13 -3.07 3.84 0.89
C ARG A 13 -3.67 5.15 0.40
N LYS A 14 -3.54 6.23 1.18
CA LYS A 14 -4.08 7.56 0.85
C LYS A 14 -3.66 8.05 -0.54
N ARG A 15 -2.37 7.99 -0.86
CA ARG A 15 -1.82 8.39 -2.18
C ARG A 15 -2.43 7.57 -3.33
N VAL A 16 -2.63 6.27 -3.11
CA VAL A 16 -3.25 5.39 -4.12
C VAL A 16 -4.71 5.78 -4.34
N LEU A 17 -5.44 6.10 -3.27
CA LEU A 17 -6.82 6.58 -3.36
C LEU A 17 -6.92 7.90 -4.12
N GLU A 18 -6.01 8.84 -3.88
CA GLU A 18 -5.93 10.11 -4.60
C GLU A 18 -5.69 9.90 -6.11
N ILE A 19 -4.74 9.04 -6.47
CA ILE A 19 -4.46 8.70 -7.88
C ILE A 19 -5.69 8.07 -8.56
N ILE A 20 -6.37 7.13 -7.87
CA ILE A 20 -7.60 6.51 -8.39
C ILE A 20 -8.69 7.57 -8.61
N ASP A 21 -8.81 8.53 -7.70
CA ASP A 21 -9.78 9.61 -7.79
C ASP A 21 -9.48 10.56 -8.96
N GLU A 22 -8.21 10.88 -9.20
CA GLU A 22 -7.79 11.70 -10.33
C GLU A 22 -8.11 11.01 -11.66
N ILE A 23 -7.73 9.74 -11.82
CA ILE A 23 -8.02 8.95 -13.04
C ILE A 23 -9.52 8.78 -13.25
N SER A 24 -10.26 8.52 -12.18
CA SER A 24 -11.73 8.38 -12.23
C SER A 24 -12.39 9.64 -12.77
N LYS A 25 -11.90 10.82 -12.37
CA LYS A 25 -12.40 12.12 -12.85
C LYS A 25 -11.94 12.42 -14.27
N SER A 26 -10.67 12.16 -14.62
CA SER A 26 -10.14 12.48 -15.95
C SER A 26 -10.78 11.63 -17.05
N GLU A 27 -10.92 10.33 -16.80
CA GLU A 27 -11.44 9.36 -17.78
C GLU A 27 -12.95 9.12 -17.66
N SER A 28 -13.63 9.77 -16.70
CA SER A 28 -15.07 9.61 -16.44
C SER A 28 -15.51 8.15 -16.20
N ILE A 29 -14.64 7.35 -15.58
CA ILE A 29 -14.90 5.95 -15.23
C ILE A 29 -15.02 5.79 -13.71
N SER A 30 -15.76 4.76 -13.26
CA SER A 30 -15.92 4.52 -11.82
C SER A 30 -14.62 4.04 -11.18
N ARG A 31 -14.39 4.40 -9.92
CA ARG A 31 -13.22 3.95 -9.13
C ARG A 31 -13.01 2.44 -9.20
N SER A 32 -14.07 1.65 -9.05
CA SER A 32 -13.98 0.18 -9.14
C SER A 32 -13.53 -0.29 -10.53
N LYS A 33 -13.87 0.44 -11.60
CA LYS A 33 -13.42 0.14 -12.96
C LYS A 33 -11.94 0.48 -13.13
N VAL A 34 -11.48 1.62 -12.60
CA VAL A 34 -10.06 2.00 -12.58
C VAL A 34 -9.24 0.90 -11.91
N VAL A 35 -9.63 0.49 -10.69
CA VAL A 35 -8.94 -0.56 -9.95
C VAL A 35 -8.93 -1.88 -10.71
N GLY A 36 -10.05 -2.27 -11.33
CA GLY A 36 -10.11 -3.48 -12.16
C GLY A 36 -9.08 -3.47 -13.29
N ILE A 37 -9.00 -2.36 -14.04
CA ILE A 37 -8.04 -2.20 -15.14
C ILE A 37 -6.59 -2.26 -14.64
N LEU A 38 -6.27 -1.51 -13.59
CA LEU A 38 -4.91 -1.51 -13.02
C LEU A 38 -4.48 -2.90 -12.53
N VAL A 39 -5.41 -3.67 -11.96
CA VAL A 39 -5.14 -5.06 -11.54
C VAL A 39 -4.91 -5.96 -12.75
N GLU A 40 -5.74 -5.86 -13.79
CA GLU A 40 -5.55 -6.61 -15.04
C GLU A 40 -4.17 -6.33 -15.67
N GLU A 41 -3.79 -5.05 -15.78
CA GLU A 41 -2.48 -4.63 -16.30
C GLU A 41 -1.31 -5.12 -15.44
N ALA A 42 -1.42 -5.02 -14.11
CA ALA A 42 -0.36 -5.49 -13.22
C ALA A 42 -0.15 -7.01 -13.29
N LEU A 43 -1.24 -7.76 -13.52
CA LEU A 43 -1.19 -9.20 -13.67
C LEU A 43 -0.62 -9.62 -15.04
N ASP A 44 -0.96 -8.89 -16.10
CA ASP A 44 -0.38 -9.06 -17.43
C ASP A 44 1.13 -8.76 -17.42
N ALA A 45 1.53 -7.66 -16.76
CA ALA A 45 2.93 -7.31 -16.57
C ALA A 45 3.75 -8.36 -15.79
N ARG A 46 3.09 -9.17 -14.96
CA ARG A 46 3.70 -10.33 -14.27
C ARG A 46 3.78 -11.58 -15.13
N GLY A 47 3.32 -11.53 -16.38
CA GLY A 47 3.30 -12.66 -17.30
C GLY A 47 2.23 -13.70 -16.97
N ILE A 48 1.27 -13.36 -16.10
CA ILE A 48 0.13 -14.24 -15.83
C ILE A 48 -0.91 -13.95 -16.91
N ALA A 49 -0.78 -14.58 -18.06
CA ALA A 49 -1.78 -14.46 -19.13
C ALA A 49 -2.98 -15.37 -18.85
N ASN A 50 -4.19 -14.95 -19.31
CA ASN A 50 -5.48 -15.64 -19.21
C ASN A 50 -6.37 -15.33 -17.98
N PHE A 51 -6.40 -14.09 -17.49
CA PHE A 51 -7.48 -13.65 -16.60
C PHE A 51 -8.76 -13.40 -17.43
N GLY A 52 -9.59 -14.42 -17.54
CA GLY A 52 -10.85 -14.32 -18.27
C GLY A 52 -11.81 -13.28 -17.69
N TYR A 53 -11.89 -12.13 -18.36
CA TYR A 53 -13.16 -11.46 -18.65
C TYR A 53 -13.18 -11.17 -20.15
N GLY A 54 -14.11 -11.81 -20.86
CA GLY A 54 -14.13 -11.87 -22.32
C GLY A 54 -14.20 -10.49 -22.99
N ASN A 55 -13.07 -10.02 -23.51
CA ASN A 55 -13.00 -9.25 -24.75
C ASN A 55 -11.56 -9.30 -25.29
N ILE A 56 -11.10 -10.53 -25.54
CA ILE A 56 -9.77 -10.87 -26.06
C ILE A 56 -9.54 -10.26 -27.46
N ASN A 57 -10.57 -9.65 -28.07
CA ASN A 57 -10.53 -9.10 -29.42
C ASN A 57 -10.26 -7.58 -29.48
N LYS A 58 -10.07 -6.87 -28.35
CA LYS A 58 -9.83 -5.40 -28.37
C LYS A 58 -8.58 -4.90 -27.64
N SER A 59 -7.93 -5.69 -26.79
CA SER A 59 -6.79 -5.23 -25.98
C SER A 59 -5.45 -5.22 -26.71
N ASN A 60 -5.33 -5.85 -27.89
CA ASN A 60 -4.11 -5.77 -28.72
C ASN A 60 -3.88 -4.39 -29.39
N ILE A 61 -4.71 -3.37 -29.12
CA ILE A 61 -4.58 -2.04 -29.72
C ILE A 61 -3.67 -1.11 -28.89
N TYR A 62 -3.57 -1.29 -27.58
CA TYR A 62 -2.64 -0.51 -26.75
C TYR A 62 -1.30 -1.22 -26.68
N LYS A 63 -0.60 -1.20 -27.82
CA LYS A 63 0.76 -1.69 -27.98
C LYS A 63 1.65 -1.23 -26.83
N SER A 64 2.29 -2.20 -26.21
CA SER A 64 3.37 -2.13 -25.22
C SER A 64 4.63 -1.36 -25.65
N GLU A 65 4.57 -0.61 -26.75
CA GLU A 65 5.70 0.10 -27.34
C GLU A 65 6.05 1.38 -26.53
N ASN A 66 5.11 1.98 -25.78
CA ASN A 66 5.37 3.19 -24.97
C ASN A 66 5.86 2.91 -23.52
N TYR A 67 5.78 1.67 -23.02
CA TYR A 67 6.14 1.38 -21.62
C TYR A 67 7.65 1.38 -21.35
N LYS A 68 8.49 1.30 -22.38
CA LYS A 68 9.95 1.30 -22.22
C LYS A 68 10.50 2.70 -21.97
N ASP A 69 9.85 3.75 -22.50
CA ASP A 69 10.34 5.12 -22.39
C ASP A 69 9.98 5.76 -21.03
N ILE A 70 8.81 5.42 -20.46
CA ILE A 70 8.33 5.95 -19.16
C ILE A 70 9.20 5.50 -17.97
N LYS A 71 9.90 4.36 -18.08
CA LYS A 71 10.79 3.87 -17.01
C LYS A 71 11.98 4.79 -16.75
N LYS A 72 12.39 5.61 -17.73
CA LYS A 72 13.57 6.47 -17.59
C LYS A 72 13.30 7.76 -16.82
N GLU A 73 12.04 8.20 -16.77
CA GLU A 73 11.65 9.48 -16.18
C GLU A 73 11.24 9.37 -14.69
N ASN A 74 10.80 8.18 -14.26
CA ASN A 74 10.31 7.94 -12.89
C ASN A 74 11.40 7.63 -11.84
N LEU A 75 12.69 7.67 -12.21
CA LEU A 75 13.81 7.44 -11.29
C LEU A 75 14.02 8.57 -10.25
N ASN A 76 13.26 9.66 -10.32
CA ASN A 76 13.30 10.78 -9.36
C ASN A 76 12.04 10.88 -8.48
N LEU A 77 11.31 9.78 -8.27
CA LEU A 77 10.35 9.72 -7.18
C LEU A 77 11.15 9.54 -5.88
N LYS A 78 11.34 10.63 -5.13
CA LYS A 78 11.77 10.54 -3.73
C LYS A 78 10.87 9.51 -3.05
N ASP A 79 11.46 8.48 -2.45
CA ASP A 79 10.74 7.48 -1.65
C ASP A 79 9.74 8.23 -0.75
N PRO A 80 8.43 8.18 -1.05
CA PRO A 80 7.47 8.77 -0.15
C PRO A 80 7.33 7.74 0.96
N GLU A 81 8.17 7.86 2.01
CA GLU A 81 8.06 7.19 3.33
C GLU A 81 6.83 6.28 3.40
N ASP A 82 6.96 5.07 2.86
CA ASP A 82 5.81 4.30 2.41
C ASP A 82 5.23 3.58 3.62
N GLU A 83 4.51 4.31 4.48
CA GLU A 83 3.92 3.82 5.73
C GLU A 83 3.07 2.57 5.48
N PHE A 84 3.57 1.42 5.93
CA PHE A 84 2.87 0.15 5.80
C PHE A 84 1.62 0.18 6.69
N VAL A 85 0.46 0.24 6.05
CA VAL A 85 -0.84 0.04 6.70
C VAL A 85 -1.06 -1.46 6.85
N ASP A 86 -1.18 -1.93 8.09
CA ASP A 86 -1.59 -3.29 8.37
C ASP A 86 -3.10 -3.48 8.13
N ASP A 87 -3.57 -4.74 8.14
CA ASP A 87 -4.98 -5.09 7.99
C ASP A 87 -5.89 -4.51 9.10
N SER A 88 -5.30 -3.94 10.16
CA SER A 88 -6.03 -3.26 11.24
C SER A 88 -6.26 -1.76 10.96
N GLY A 89 -5.65 -1.23 9.90
CA GLY A 89 -5.81 0.15 9.46
C GLY A 89 -4.98 1.17 10.24
N TYR A 90 -4.02 0.72 11.06
CA TYR A 90 -3.10 1.60 11.78
C TYR A 90 -1.71 1.56 11.13
N THR A 91 -1.07 2.72 10.99
CA THR A 91 0.30 2.80 10.48
C THR A 91 1.30 2.55 11.61
N VAL A 92 2.20 1.60 11.40
CA VAL A 92 3.43 1.51 12.19
C VAL A 92 4.47 2.37 11.51
N SER A 93 4.70 3.58 12.04
CA SER A 93 5.83 4.40 11.62
C SER A 93 7.13 3.62 11.91
N SER A 94 7.78 3.12 10.86
CA SER A 94 9.03 2.35 10.98
C SER A 94 10.23 3.23 11.41
N HIS A 95 10.02 4.55 11.51
CA HIS A 95 11.05 5.53 11.88
C HIS A 95 10.71 6.28 13.17
N LYS A 96 10.11 5.61 14.15
CA LYS A 96 10.27 6.08 15.52
C LYS A 96 11.67 5.69 15.99
N THR A 97 12.68 6.46 15.60
CA THR A 97 13.82 6.60 16.50
C THR A 97 13.21 7.00 17.83
N LEU A 98 13.49 6.22 18.87
CA LEU A 98 13.08 6.60 20.21
C LEU A 98 13.90 7.85 20.56
N ASP A 99 13.47 9.02 20.12
CA ASP A 99 13.98 10.34 20.51
C ASP A 99 13.65 10.63 21.99
N ARG A 100 13.32 9.60 22.77
CA ARG A 100 13.27 9.67 24.21
C ARG A 100 14.69 9.44 24.72
N THR A 101 15.42 10.52 24.88
CA THR A 101 16.62 10.52 25.73
C THR A 101 16.23 9.98 27.11
N ILE A 102 16.97 9.01 27.63
CA ILE A 102 16.73 8.42 28.95
C ILE A 102 16.69 9.55 29.99
N SER A 103 15.53 9.79 30.59
CA SER A 103 15.35 10.84 31.60
C SER A 103 15.74 10.32 32.98
N SER A 104 16.10 11.21 33.90
CA SER A 104 16.38 10.84 35.30
C SER A 104 15.22 10.09 35.95
N ALA A 105 13.98 10.39 35.56
CA ALA A 105 12.78 9.68 36.03
C ALA A 105 12.76 8.21 35.57
N ASP A 106 13.29 7.92 34.37
CA ASP A 106 13.36 6.55 33.85
C ASP A 106 14.40 5.72 34.62
N ILE A 107 15.51 6.34 35.00
CA ILE A 107 16.56 5.72 35.80
C ILE A 107 16.05 5.42 37.22
N GLU A 108 15.34 6.37 37.84
CA GLU A 108 14.80 6.20 39.18
C GLU A 108 13.73 5.10 39.23
N LEU A 109 12.86 5.04 38.21
CA LEU A 109 11.89 3.96 38.08
C LEU A 109 12.56 2.60 37.94
N ALA A 110 13.62 2.50 37.12
CA ALA A 110 14.37 1.27 36.95
C ALA A 110 15.01 0.79 38.26
N ASN A 111 15.60 1.70 39.03
CA ASN A 111 16.17 1.39 40.35
C ASN A 111 15.09 0.91 41.33
N LYS A 112 13.92 1.57 41.34
CA LYS A 112 12.81 1.18 42.21
C LYS A 112 12.30 -0.22 41.85
N ILE A 113 12.19 -0.54 40.57
CA ILE A 113 11.82 -1.89 40.09
C ILE A 113 12.87 -2.91 40.53
N ASN A 114 14.16 -2.59 40.42
CA ASN A 114 15.22 -3.50 40.83
C ASN A 114 15.17 -3.82 42.33
N ILE A 115 14.94 -2.80 43.17
CA ILE A 115 14.77 -2.97 44.62
C ILE A 115 13.54 -3.84 44.93
N LEU A 116 12.43 -3.65 44.20
CA LEU A 116 11.22 -4.44 44.39
C LEU A 116 11.41 -5.91 44.00
N LYS A 117 12.20 -6.19 42.96
CA LYS A 117 12.61 -7.55 42.59
C LYS A 117 13.51 -8.19 43.63
N GLU A 118 14.52 -7.47 44.11
CA GLU A 118 15.45 -7.97 45.14
C GLU A 118 14.75 -8.24 46.48
N SER A 119 13.69 -7.48 46.78
CA SER A 119 12.83 -7.69 47.96
C SER A 119 11.72 -8.73 47.75
N GLY A 120 11.62 -9.33 46.57
CA GLY A 120 10.65 -10.40 46.27
C GLY A 120 9.18 -9.95 46.26
N LEU A 121 8.94 -8.65 46.10
CA LEU A 121 7.59 -8.07 46.02
C LEU A 121 6.98 -8.20 44.61
N ILE A 122 7.83 -8.39 43.59
CA ILE A 122 7.49 -8.61 42.18
C ILE A 122 8.46 -9.58 41.52
#